data_AF-A0A378A280-F1
#
_entry.id   AF-A0A378A280-F1
#
_cell.length_a   1.000
_cell.length_b   1.000
_cell.length_c   1.000
_cell.angle_alpha   90.00
_cell.angle_beta   90.00
_cell.angle_gamma   90.00
#
_symmetry.space_group_name_H-M   'P 1'
#
loop_
_entity.id
_entity.type
_entity.pdbx_description
1 polymer ?
#
loop_
_entity_poly.entity_id
_entity_poly.type
_entity_poly.pdbx_seq_one_letter_code
_entity_poly.pdbx_strand_id
1 'polypeptide(L)'
;MILFCETGLVVTPFLPGDSLLFVAGALSALPTNDLNVHLMVLLMVIAAIVGDAVNYTIGRLFGEKLFSNPNSKIFRRSYLDKTHSFYERHGGKTIILARFVPIVRTFAPFVAGMGHMSYRHFAAYNVVGALLWVLLFTYAGYLFGDLPVVQENLKLLIVAIIVLSVLPGVIEIIRHKRAAAKQAK
;
A
#
# COMPACT_ATOMS: atom_id res chain seq x y z
N MET A 1 0.55 -8.61 -12.08
CA MET A 1 2.02 -8.38 -12.09
C MET A 1 2.39 -6.98 -11.62
N ILE A 2 1.79 -5.90 -12.14
CA ILE A 2 2.06 -4.53 -11.67
C ILE A 2 1.76 -4.36 -10.16
N LEU A 3 0.61 -4.86 -9.69
CA LEU A 3 0.24 -4.86 -8.26
C LEU A 3 1.23 -5.62 -7.36
N PHE A 4 1.82 -6.70 -7.88
CA PHE A 4 2.85 -7.48 -7.17
C PHE A 4 4.17 -6.71 -7.12
N CYS A 5 4.55 -6.02 -8.20
CA CYS A 5 5.71 -5.15 -8.18
C CYS A 5 5.52 -3.96 -7.22
N GLU A 6 4.33 -3.34 -7.19
CA GLU A 6 4.02 -2.21 -6.31
C GLU A 6 4.06 -2.57 -4.82
N THR A 7 3.56 -3.76 -4.47
CA THR A 7 3.53 -4.24 -3.07
C THR A 7 4.82 -4.96 -2.66
N GLY A 8 5.50 -5.63 -3.59
CA GLY A 8 6.70 -6.44 -3.36
C GLY A 8 8.03 -5.72 -3.50
N LEU A 9 8.11 -4.61 -4.27
CA LEU A 9 9.31 -3.78 -4.34
C LEU A 9 9.19 -2.56 -3.43
N VAL A 10 10.00 -2.53 -2.38
CA VAL A 10 10.18 -1.40 -1.42
C VAL A 10 10.49 -0.06 -2.13
N VAL A 11 10.92 -0.10 -3.39
CA VAL A 11 11.44 1.06 -4.14
C VAL A 11 10.39 1.69 -5.07
N THR A 12 9.18 1.12 -5.23
CA THR A 12 8.13 1.68 -6.10
C THR A 12 6.86 2.15 -5.36
N PRO A 13 6.95 3.03 -4.33
CA PRO A 13 5.76 3.56 -3.63
C PRO A 13 4.92 4.53 -4.49
N PHE A 14 5.27 4.71 -5.77
CA PHE A 14 4.67 5.69 -6.67
C PHE A 14 3.67 5.11 -7.67
N LEU A 15 3.48 3.78 -7.67
CA LEU A 15 2.47 3.15 -8.52
C LEU A 15 1.10 3.26 -7.82
N PRO A 16 0.08 3.85 -8.47
CA PRO A 16 -1.22 4.08 -7.85
C PRO A 16 -2.07 2.81 -7.93
N GLY A 17 -1.85 1.87 -7.01
CA GLY A 17 -2.59 0.61 -6.96
C GLY A 17 -4.09 0.79 -6.76
N ASP A 18 -4.50 1.84 -6.05
CA ASP A 18 -5.92 2.18 -5.84
C ASP A 18 -6.61 2.50 -7.17
N SER A 19 -5.95 3.29 -8.03
CA SER A 19 -6.41 3.60 -9.38
C SER A 19 -6.49 2.35 -10.24
N LEU A 20 -5.48 1.47 -10.16
CA LEU A 20 -5.44 0.23 -10.96
C LEU A 20 -6.59 -0.71 -10.59
N LEU A 21 -6.88 -0.88 -9.30
CA LEU A 21 -8.02 -1.67 -8.85
C LEU A 21 -9.35 -1.10 -9.34
N PHE A 22 -9.51 0.21 -9.23
CA PHE A 22 -10.72 0.90 -9.67
C PHE A 22 -10.92 0.78 -11.18
N VAL A 23 -9.87 1.03 -11.97
CA VAL A 23 -9.91 0.93 -13.43
C VAL A 23 -10.20 -0.50 -13.86
N ALA A 24 -9.56 -1.48 -13.24
CA ALA A 24 -9.82 -2.87 -13.55
C ALA A 24 -11.30 -3.23 -13.28
N GLY A 25 -11.85 -2.80 -12.15
CA GLY A 25 -13.28 -2.91 -11.84
C GLY A 25 -14.17 -2.27 -12.90
N ALA A 26 -13.90 -1.01 -13.26
CA ALA A 26 -14.68 -0.29 -14.26
C ALA A 26 -14.61 -0.93 -15.65
N LEU A 27 -13.44 -1.44 -16.05
CA LEU A 27 -13.28 -2.16 -17.32
C LEU A 27 -14.04 -3.48 -17.34
N SER A 28 -14.14 -4.17 -16.20
CA SER A 28 -14.93 -5.41 -16.07
C SER A 28 -16.44 -5.18 -16.04
N ALA A 29 -16.90 -3.94 -15.83
CA ALA A 29 -18.31 -3.59 -15.93
C ALA A 29 -18.79 -3.34 -17.36
N LEU A 30 -17.86 -3.14 -18.30
CA LEU A 30 -18.20 -2.85 -19.70
C LEU A 30 -18.85 -4.09 -20.36
N PRO A 31 -20.01 -3.94 -21.03
CA PRO A 31 -20.71 -5.05 -21.70
C PRO A 31 -19.87 -5.74 -22.79
N THR A 32 -18.82 -5.10 -23.27
CA THR A 32 -17.91 -5.59 -24.30
C THR A 32 -16.77 -6.46 -23.76
N ASN A 33 -16.61 -6.55 -22.43
CA ASN A 33 -15.58 -7.36 -21.79
C ASN A 33 -16.22 -8.54 -21.05
N ASP A 34 -15.96 -9.77 -21.50
CA ASP A 34 -16.30 -11.02 -20.79
C ASP A 34 -15.40 -11.27 -19.56
N LEU A 35 -14.85 -10.21 -18.96
CA LEU A 35 -13.95 -10.32 -17.82
C LEU A 35 -14.74 -10.62 -16.55
N ASN A 36 -14.55 -11.81 -16.00
CA ASN A 36 -15.14 -12.17 -14.71
C ASN A 36 -14.48 -11.36 -13.58
N VAL A 37 -15.22 -10.38 -13.05
CA VAL A 37 -14.78 -9.50 -11.96
C VAL A 37 -14.36 -10.29 -10.72
N HIS A 38 -15.00 -11.42 -10.42
CA HIS A 38 -14.67 -12.25 -9.26
C HIS A 38 -13.32 -12.94 -9.41
N LEU A 39 -13.00 -13.44 -10.61
CA LEU A 39 -11.69 -14.04 -10.89
C LEU A 39 -10.58 -12.98 -10.79
N MET A 40 -10.85 -11.78 -11.27
CA MET A 40 -9.90 -10.68 -11.21
C MET A 40 -9.64 -10.21 -9.76
N VAL A 41 -10.70 -10.06 -8.96
CA VAL A 41 -10.61 -9.80 -7.52
C VAL A 41 -9.76 -10.87 -6.83
N LEU A 42 -10.02 -12.15 -7.11
CA LEU A 42 -9.27 -13.26 -6.52
C LEU A 42 -7.77 -13.16 -6.83
N LEU A 43 -7.41 -12.93 -8.09
CA LEU A 43 -6.02 -12.77 -8.52
C LEU A 43 -5.35 -11.54 -7.87
N MET A 44 -6.07 -10.43 -7.74
CA MET A 44 -5.58 -9.19 -7.13
C MET A 44 -5.34 -9.37 -5.62
N VAL A 45 -6.25 -10.05 -4.92
CA VAL A 45 -6.11 -10.39 -3.50
C VAL A 45 -4.87 -11.27 -3.29
N ILE A 46 -4.70 -12.31 -4.11
CA ILE A 46 -3.52 -13.19 -4.03
C ILE A 46 -2.24 -12.38 -4.27
N ALA A 47 -2.21 -11.56 -5.32
CA ALA A 47 -1.04 -10.73 -5.64
C ALA A 47 -0.69 -9.77 -4.49
N ALA A 48 -1.68 -9.11 -3.88
CA ALA A 48 -1.49 -8.21 -2.76
C ALA A 48 -0.98 -8.94 -1.50
N ILE A 49 -1.57 -10.09 -1.16
CA ILE A 49 -1.15 -10.88 0.01
C ILE A 49 0.29 -11.35 -0.16
N VAL A 50 0.64 -11.88 -1.34
CA VAL A 50 1.98 -12.40 -1.61
C VAL A 50 3.01 -11.26 -1.65
N GLY A 51 2.70 -10.13 -2.29
CA GLY A 51 3.58 -8.97 -2.32
C GLY A 51 3.90 -8.45 -0.92
N ASP A 52 2.87 -8.30 -0.07
CA ASP A 52 3.06 -7.87 1.31
C ASP A 52 3.79 -8.91 2.17
N ALA A 53 3.59 -10.21 1.91
CA ALA A 53 4.35 -11.27 2.58
C ALA A 53 5.83 -11.25 2.20
N VAL A 54 6.16 -11.00 0.92
CA VAL A 54 7.54 -10.80 0.46
C VAL A 54 8.14 -9.58 1.14
N ASN A 55 7.43 -8.46 1.18
CA ASN A 55 7.89 -7.23 1.80
C ASN A 55 8.11 -7.36 3.33
N TYR A 56 7.20 -8.04 4.03
CA TYR A 56 7.40 -8.44 5.43
C TYR A 56 8.65 -9.31 5.62
N THR A 57 8.86 -10.28 4.73
CA THR A 57 9.99 -11.21 4.81
C THR A 57 11.32 -10.47 4.57
N ILE A 58 11.34 -9.54 3.61
CA ILE A 58 12.46 -8.63 3.39
C ILE A 58 12.71 -7.79 4.64
N GLY A 59 11.67 -7.18 5.23
CA GLY A 59 11.79 -6.41 6.47
C GLY A 59 12.32 -7.23 7.64
N ARG A 60 11.92 -8.49 7.76
CA ARG A 60 12.37 -9.40 8.82
C ARG A 60 13.81 -9.89 8.63
N LEU A 61 14.22 -10.22 7.41
CA LEU A 61 15.57 -10.69 7.10
C LEU A 61 16.59 -9.56 7.06
N PHE A 62 16.24 -8.45 6.41
CA PHE A 62 17.14 -7.30 6.27
C PHE A 62 17.07 -6.34 7.45
N GLY A 63 16.01 -6.36 8.26
CA GLY A 63 15.86 -5.50 9.44
C GLY A 63 17.04 -5.56 10.41
N GLU A 64 17.48 -6.76 10.80
CA GLU A 64 18.65 -6.86 11.68
C GLU A 64 19.96 -6.40 11.00
N LYS A 65 20.11 -6.68 9.70
CA LYS A 65 21.31 -6.40 8.91
C LYS A 65 21.44 -4.92 8.49
N LEU A 66 20.33 -4.20 8.34
CA LEU A 66 20.30 -2.77 7.99
C LEU A 66 20.60 -1.90 9.22
N PHE A 67 20.26 -2.38 10.42
CA PHE A 67 20.45 -1.68 11.70
C PHE A 67 21.68 -2.18 12.48
N SER A 68 22.42 -3.17 11.96
CA SER A 68 23.70 -3.60 12.52
C SER A 68 24.83 -2.59 12.26
N ASN A 69 24.63 -1.61 11.36
CA ASN A 69 25.59 -0.55 11.09
C ASN A 69 25.32 0.68 11.99
N PRO A 70 26.16 0.96 13.02
CA PRO A 70 25.93 2.02 13.99
C PRO A 70 25.95 3.44 13.41
N ASN A 71 26.52 3.63 12.22
CA ASN A 71 26.72 4.94 11.59
C ASN A 71 25.58 5.39 10.67
N SER A 72 24.50 4.61 10.52
CA SER A 72 23.39 4.98 9.64
C SER A 72 22.46 6.01 10.29
N LYS A 73 22.44 7.25 9.78
CA LYS A 73 21.50 8.31 10.22
C LYS A 73 20.03 7.98 9.92
N ILE A 74 19.76 7.03 9.00
CA ILE A 74 18.41 6.65 8.56
C ILE A 74 17.88 5.41 9.32
N PHE A 75 18.77 4.49 9.74
CA PHE A 75 18.40 3.23 10.39
C PHE A 75 18.96 3.14 11.82
N ARG A 76 18.39 3.94 12.74
CA ARG A 76 18.76 3.91 14.18
C ARG A 76 17.94 2.86 14.93
N ARG A 77 18.57 2.09 15.83
CA ARG A 77 17.87 1.11 16.70
C ARG A 77 16.66 1.69 17.44
N SER A 78 16.68 2.98 17.81
CA SER A 78 15.53 3.61 18.49
C SER A 78 14.26 3.68 17.63
N TYR A 79 14.35 3.64 16.29
CA TYR A 79 13.18 3.50 15.42
C TYR A 79 12.63 2.08 15.44
N LEU A 80 13.49 1.08 15.61
CA LEU A 80 13.13 -0.33 15.75
C LEU A 80 12.35 -0.54 17.05
N ASP A 81 12.84 0.00 18.17
CA ASP A 81 12.15 -0.07 19.47
C ASP A 81 10.82 0.70 19.46
N LYS A 82 10.79 1.87 18.82
CA LYS A 82 9.54 2.64 18.61
C LYS A 82 8.54 1.88 17.75
N THR A 83 9.02 1.22 16.69
CA THR A 83 8.18 0.42 15.81
C THR A 83 7.60 -0.78 16.57
N HIS A 84 8.44 -1.47 17.34
CA HIS A 84 8.03 -2.63 18.14
C HIS A 84 6.98 -2.23 19.18
N SER A 85 7.25 -1.18 19.97
CA SER A 85 6.30 -0.64 20.95
C SER A 85 5.02 -0.06 20.32
N PHE A 86 5.11 0.50 19.10
CA PHE A 86 3.96 0.97 18.35
C PHE A 86 3.04 -0.19 17.94
N TYR A 87 3.61 -1.30 17.44
CA TYR A 87 2.83 -2.49 17.10
C TYR A 87 2.33 -3.25 18.33
N GLU A 88 3.06 -3.27 19.44
CA GLU A 88 2.54 -3.79 20.72
C GLU A 88 1.32 -2.98 21.19
N ARG A 89 1.36 -1.64 21.08
CA ARG A 89 0.25 -0.78 21.51
C ARG A 89 -0.97 -0.79 20.59
N HIS A 90 -0.76 -0.73 19.28
CA HIS A 90 -1.85 -0.56 18.30
C HIS A 90 -2.26 -1.88 17.63
N GLY A 91 -1.45 -2.93 17.78
CA GLY A 91 -1.70 -4.27 17.25
C GLY A 91 -1.69 -4.32 15.72
N GLY A 92 -2.18 -5.44 15.19
CA GLY A 92 -2.26 -5.65 13.74
C GLY A 92 -3.36 -4.86 13.03
N LYS A 93 -4.26 -4.19 13.76
CA LYS A 93 -5.27 -3.28 13.17
C LYS A 93 -4.63 -2.17 12.35
N THR A 94 -3.43 -1.73 12.75
CA THR A 94 -2.65 -0.73 12.01
C THR A 94 -2.27 -1.20 10.60
N ILE A 95 -2.09 -2.51 10.37
CA ILE A 95 -1.79 -3.05 9.03
C ILE A 95 -2.98 -2.84 8.09
N ILE A 96 -4.20 -3.02 8.59
CA ILE A 96 -5.43 -2.78 7.81
C ILE A 96 -5.56 -1.29 7.51
N LEU A 97 -5.41 -0.43 8.51
CA LEU A 97 -5.53 1.03 8.33
C LEU A 97 -4.44 1.60 7.43
N ALA A 98 -3.21 1.07 7.53
CA ALA A 98 -2.08 1.48 6.71
C ALA A 98 -2.35 1.30 5.21
N ARG A 99 -3.16 0.31 4.79
CA ARG A 99 -3.50 0.08 3.38
C ARG A 99 -4.23 1.24 2.72
N PHE A 100 -4.98 2.03 3.50
CA PHE A 100 -5.72 3.20 2.99
C PHE A 100 -4.85 4.46 2.89
N VAL A 101 -3.60 4.39 3.35
CA VAL A 101 -2.65 5.51 3.26
C VAL A 101 -1.53 5.10 2.31
N PRO A 102 -1.45 5.69 1.09
CA PRO A 102 -0.57 5.22 0.01
C PRO A 102 0.91 5.09 0.39
N ILE A 103 1.41 5.98 1.25
CA ILE A 103 2.80 5.92 1.70
C ILE A 103 2.95 4.83 2.77
N VAL A 104 2.03 4.78 3.74
CA VAL A 104 2.16 3.90 4.90
C VAL A 104 1.98 2.44 4.49
N ARG A 105 1.13 2.12 3.49
CA ARG A 105 0.88 0.74 3.04
C ARG A 105 2.13 0.01 2.57
N THR A 106 3.07 0.69 1.91
CA THR A 106 4.27 0.05 1.35
C THR A 106 5.34 -0.16 2.41
N PHE A 107 5.37 0.71 3.42
CA PHE A 107 6.26 0.57 4.56
C PHE A 107 5.70 -0.33 5.66
N ALA A 108 4.37 -0.44 5.83
CA ALA A 108 3.78 -1.18 6.94
C ALA A 108 4.18 -2.66 6.99
N PRO A 109 4.20 -3.44 5.88
CA PRO A 109 4.67 -4.82 5.88
C PRO A 109 6.15 -4.92 6.26
N PHE A 110 6.98 -4.05 5.68
CA PHE A 110 8.40 -3.95 5.96
C PHE A 110 8.68 -3.67 7.45
N VAL A 111 8.00 -2.67 7.99
CA VAL A 111 8.10 -2.17 9.36
C VAL A 111 7.55 -3.23 10.35
N ALA A 112 6.49 -3.95 10.00
CA ALA A 112 6.02 -5.10 10.77
C ALA A 112 7.01 -6.27 10.78
N GLY A 113 7.69 -6.52 9.66
CA GLY A 113 8.77 -7.51 9.54
C GLY A 113 9.97 -7.16 10.41
N MET A 114 10.43 -5.90 10.34
CA MET A 114 11.52 -5.39 11.18
C MET A 114 11.17 -5.44 12.67
N GLY A 115 9.93 -5.13 13.04
CA GLY A 115 9.47 -5.19 14.42
C GLY A 115 9.30 -6.61 14.97
N HIS A 116 9.75 -7.66 14.28
CA HIS A 116 9.60 -9.07 14.66
C HIS A 116 8.16 -9.49 15.02
N MET A 117 7.16 -8.84 14.41
CA MET A 117 5.76 -9.23 14.61
C MET A 117 5.58 -10.67 14.13
N SER A 118 4.86 -11.53 14.87
CA SER A 118 4.69 -12.92 14.44
C SER A 118 4.00 -13.01 13.06
N TYR A 119 4.54 -13.84 12.16
CA TYR A 119 4.05 -13.95 10.77
C TYR A 119 2.56 -14.31 10.72
N ARG A 120 2.08 -15.16 11.63
CA ARG A 120 0.66 -15.53 11.72
C ARG A 120 -0.25 -14.33 12.01
N HIS A 121 0.15 -13.47 12.95
CA HIS A 121 -0.60 -12.25 13.22
C HIS A 121 -0.56 -11.31 12.02
N PHE A 122 0.63 -11.05 11.47
CA PHE A 122 0.78 -10.22 10.27
C PHE A 122 -0.11 -10.73 9.12
N ALA A 123 -0.02 -12.01 8.78
CA ALA A 123 -0.76 -12.62 7.69
C ALA A 123 -2.29 -12.51 7.87
N ALA A 124 -2.81 -12.74 9.08
CA ALA A 124 -4.24 -12.61 9.35
C ALA A 124 -4.76 -11.19 9.06
N TYR A 125 -4.10 -10.16 9.60
CA TYR A 125 -4.48 -8.77 9.35
C TYR A 125 -4.20 -8.33 7.91
N ASN A 126 -3.13 -8.86 7.30
CA ASN A 126 -2.80 -8.59 5.91
C ASN A 126 -3.87 -9.13 4.97
N VAL A 127 -4.34 -10.36 5.17
CA VAL A 127 -5.40 -11.00 4.36
C VAL A 127 -6.71 -10.22 4.50
N VAL A 128 -7.12 -9.87 5.71
CA VAL A 128 -8.33 -9.08 5.95
C VAL A 128 -8.22 -7.71 5.30
N GLY A 129 -7.08 -7.04 5.46
CA GLY A 129 -6.80 -5.76 4.82
C GLY A 129 -6.78 -5.85 3.29
N ALA A 130 -6.22 -6.92 2.73
CA ALA A 130 -6.18 -7.18 1.29
C ALA A 130 -7.58 -7.35 0.72
N LEU A 131 -8.39 -8.19 1.37
CA LEU A 131 -9.77 -8.42 0.97
C LEU A 131 -10.56 -7.12 1.02
N LEU A 132 -10.55 -6.41 2.14
CA LEU A 132 -11.29 -5.15 2.26
C LEU A 132 -10.86 -4.12 1.22
N TRP A 133 -9.56 -3.95 1.02
CA TRP A 133 -9.02 -2.98 0.08
C TRP A 133 -9.35 -3.35 -1.39
N VAL A 134 -9.10 -4.60 -1.81
CA VAL A 134 -9.38 -5.03 -3.18
C VAL A 134 -10.89 -5.01 -3.46
N LEU A 135 -11.70 -5.55 -2.54
CA LEU A 135 -13.15 -5.54 -2.71
C LEU A 135 -13.69 -4.11 -2.82
N LEU A 136 -13.27 -3.21 -1.94
CA LEU A 136 -13.76 -1.83 -1.93
C LEU A 136 -13.46 -1.12 -3.26
N PHE A 137 -12.20 -1.09 -3.69
CA PHE A 137 -11.84 -0.33 -4.89
C PHE A 137 -12.29 -1.00 -6.19
N THR A 138 -12.19 -2.34 -6.29
CA THR A 138 -12.60 -3.05 -7.49
C THR A 138 -14.12 -3.08 -7.66
N TYR A 139 -14.90 -3.33 -6.61
CA TYR A 139 -16.36 -3.26 -6.74
C TYR A 139 -16.88 -1.82 -6.85
N ALA A 140 -16.22 -0.83 -6.23
CA ALA A 140 -16.53 0.56 -6.52
C ALA A 140 -16.31 0.84 -8.02
N GLY A 141 -15.17 0.44 -8.57
CA GLY A 141 -14.90 0.52 -10.01
C GLY A 141 -15.98 -0.17 -10.85
N TYR A 142 -16.38 -1.38 -10.46
CA TYR A 142 -17.39 -2.16 -11.18
C TYR A 142 -18.78 -1.50 -11.16
N LEU A 143 -19.24 -1.03 -10.00
CA LEU A 143 -20.57 -0.41 -9.87
C LEU A 143 -20.64 0.98 -10.49
N PHE A 144 -19.58 1.79 -10.34
CA PHE A 144 -19.54 3.16 -10.87
C PHE A 144 -19.05 3.21 -12.31
N GLY A 145 -18.40 2.17 -12.84
CA GLY A 145 -17.83 2.13 -14.18
C GLY A 145 -18.86 2.14 -15.32
N ASP A 146 -20.08 1.69 -15.06
CA ASP A 146 -21.19 1.72 -16.03
C ASP A 146 -21.90 3.10 -16.07
N LEU A 147 -21.58 4.02 -15.16
CA LEU A 147 -22.18 5.35 -15.20
C LEU A 147 -21.67 6.15 -16.42
N PRO A 148 -22.56 6.79 -17.20
CA PRO A 148 -22.18 7.58 -18.38
C PRO A 148 -21.14 8.66 -18.06
N VAL A 149 -21.29 9.31 -16.89
CA VAL A 149 -20.36 10.33 -16.38
C VAL A 149 -18.95 9.77 -16.19
N VAL A 150 -18.83 8.51 -15.75
CA VAL A 150 -17.53 7.85 -15.53
C VAL A 150 -16.92 7.39 -16.85
N GLN A 151 -17.72 6.93 -17.81
CA GLN A 151 -17.23 6.53 -19.15
C GLN A 151 -16.73 7.73 -19.96
N GLU A 152 -17.50 8.82 -19.99
CA GLU A 152 -17.12 10.05 -20.70
C GLU A 152 -15.89 10.72 -20.08
N ASN A 153 -15.72 10.59 -18.76
CA ASN A 153 -14.63 11.20 -18.01
C ASN A 153 -13.60 10.19 -17.50
N LEU A 154 -13.52 9.00 -18.07
CA LEU A 154 -12.71 7.90 -17.52
C LEU A 154 -11.23 8.28 -17.40
N LYS A 155 -10.69 8.96 -18.42
CA LYS A 155 -9.34 9.53 -18.37
C LYS A 155 -9.19 10.56 -17.25
N LEU A 156 -10.16 11.44 -17.08
CA LEU A 156 -10.12 12.54 -16.12
C LEU A 156 -10.24 12.02 -14.68
N LEU A 157 -11.04 10.98 -14.48
CA LEU A 157 -11.23 10.28 -13.21
C LEU A 157 -9.98 9.48 -12.83
N ILE A 158 -9.34 8.78 -13.78
CA ILE A 158 -8.04 8.14 -13.57
C ILE A 158 -7.00 9.17 -13.15
N VAL A 159 -6.88 10.29 -13.87
CA VAL A 159 -5.95 11.37 -13.52
C VAL A 159 -6.27 11.94 -12.15
N ALA A 160 -7.55 12.13 -11.81
CA ALA A 160 -7.97 12.61 -10.50
C ALA A 160 -7.57 11.65 -9.37
N ILE A 161 -7.77 10.33 -9.52
CA ILE A 161 -7.37 9.35 -8.51
C ILE A 161 -5.84 9.32 -8.37
N ILE A 162 -5.09 9.37 -9.48
CA ILE A 162 -3.62 9.43 -9.44
C ILE A 162 -3.17 10.70 -8.70
N VAL A 163 -3.73 11.85 -9.05
CA VAL A 163 -3.41 13.13 -8.42
C VAL A 163 -3.76 13.12 -6.94
N LEU A 164 -4.95 12.65 -6.56
CA LEU A 164 -5.37 12.49 -5.15
C LEU A 164 -4.50 11.50 -4.38
N SER A 165 -4.02 10.44 -5.02
CA SER A 165 -3.17 9.43 -4.39
C SER A 165 -1.73 9.92 -4.21
N VAL A 166 -1.23 10.75 -5.12
CA VAL A 166 0.15 11.28 -5.10
C VAL A 166 0.26 12.58 -4.29
N LEU A 167 -0.80 13.39 -4.25
CA LEU A 167 -0.87 14.67 -3.55
C LEU A 167 -0.42 14.60 -2.08
N PRO A 168 -0.93 13.67 -1.24
CA PRO A 168 -0.55 13.58 0.16
C PRO A 168 0.95 13.37 0.32
N GLY A 169 1.55 12.47 -0.49
CA GLY A 169 2.99 12.21 -0.44
C GLY A 169 3.84 13.36 -0.92
N VAL A 170 3.42 14.06 -1.96
CA VAL A 170 4.11 15.28 -2.43
C VAL A 170 4.03 16.39 -1.37
N ILE A 171 2.86 16.61 -0.77
CA ILE A 171 2.66 17.60 0.29
C ILE A 171 3.54 17.26 1.51
N GLU A 172 3.61 15.99 1.89
CA GLU A 172 4.37 15.52 3.05
C GLU A 172 5.89 15.64 2.82
N ILE A 173 6.39 15.31 1.63
CA ILE A 173 7.78 15.53 1.22
C ILE A 173 8.12 17.03 1.25
N ILE A 174 7.24 17.88 0.70
CA ILE A 174 7.45 19.34 0.70
C ILE A 174 7.43 19.90 2.12
N ARG A 175 6.53 19.42 2.99
CA ARG A 175 6.48 19.81 4.41
C ARG A 175 7.73 19.36 5.16
N HIS A 176 8.21 18.13 4.95
CA HIS A 176 9.45 17.64 5.56
C HIS A 176 10.68 18.40 5.08
N LYS A 177 10.80 18.70 3.77
CA LYS A 177 11.90 19.53 3.25
C LYS A 177 11.85 20.96 3.78
N ARG A 178 10.66 21.55 3.91
CA ARG A 178 10.48 22.89 4.50
C ARG A 178 10.76 22.90 6.01
N ALA A 179 10.39 21.86 6.74
CA ALA A 179 10.67 21.73 8.18
C ALA A 179 12.17 21.53 8.43
N ALA A 180 12.84 20.70 7.63
CA ALA A 180 14.29 20.49 7.68
C ALA A 180 15.07 21.77 7.31
N ALA A 181 14.61 22.54 6.32
CA ALA A 181 15.20 23.83 5.95
C ALA A 181 15.01 24.90 7.04
N LYS A 182 13.98 24.77 7.89
CA LYS A 182 13.72 25.69 9.02
C LYS A 182 14.54 25.36 10.27
N GLN A 183 15.04 24.13 10.41
CA GLN A 183 15.93 23.71 11.52
C GLN A 183 17.42 23.93 11.20
N ALA A 184 17.76 24.17 9.94
CA ALA A 184 19.13 24.46 9.49
C ALA A 184 19.47 25.96 9.45
N LYS A 185 18.58 26.82 9.95
CA LYS A 185 18.72 28.28 10.01
C LYS A 185 18.54 28.73 11.46
#